data_AF-A0A382L7N7-F1
#
_entry.id   AF-A0A382L7N7-F1
#
_cell.length_a   1.000
_cell.length_b   1.000
_cell.length_c   1.000
_cell.angle_alpha   90.00
_cell.angle_beta   90.00
_cell.angle_gamma   90.00
#
_symmetry.space_group_name_H-M   'P 1'
#
loop_
_entity.id
_entity.type
_entity.pdbx_description
1 polymer ?
#
loop_
_entity_poly.entity_id
_entity_poly.type
_entity_poly.pdbx_seq_one_letter_code
_entity_poly.pdbx_strand_id
1 'polypeptide(L)' 'MSAGAYGFVMASTYNTRPMAAEVLVKGKRAAAVRKRQAIADVWAGETIAPWQK' A
#
# COMPACT_ATOMS: atom_id res chain seq x y z
N MET A 1 4.47 20.43 -5.56
CA MET A 1 3.03 20.08 -5.71
C MET A 1 2.85 19.28 -7.00
N SER A 2 3.18 17.98 -7.02
CA SER A 2 3.02 17.14 -8.23
C SER A 2 3.22 15.64 -7.93
N ALA A 3 2.51 15.09 -6.95
CA ALA A 3 2.60 13.66 -6.61
C ALA A 3 1.47 12.82 -7.23
N GLY A 4 0.58 13.44 -8.02
CA GLY A 4 -0.62 12.79 -8.56
C GLY A 4 -0.36 11.84 -9.73
N ALA A 5 0.71 12.06 -10.50
CA ALA A 5 1.16 11.15 -11.56
C ALA A 5 2.48 10.51 -11.15
N TYR A 6 2.65 9.23 -11.47
CA TYR A 6 3.86 8.44 -11.18
C TYR A 6 4.24 8.32 -9.69
N GLY A 7 3.40 8.77 -8.76
CA GLY A 7 3.60 8.60 -7.32
C GLY A 7 3.28 7.18 -6.86
N PHE A 8 2.01 6.92 -6.56
CA PHE A 8 1.58 5.63 -6.02
C PHE A 8 1.86 4.44 -6.95
N VAL A 9 1.81 4.62 -8.26
CA VAL A 9 2.10 3.55 -9.24
C VAL A 9 3.53 3.01 -9.15
N MET A 10 4.46 3.78 -8.55
CA MET A 10 5.84 3.35 -8.28
C MET A 10 6.09 3.07 -6.79
N ALA A 11 5.05 3.10 -5.95
CA ALA A 11 5.19 2.77 -4.53
C ALA A 11 5.60 1.30 -4.34
N SER A 12 6.29 1.02 -3.24
CA SER A 12 6.73 -0.34 -2.88
C SER A 12 6.58 -0.58 -1.39
N THR A 13 6.68 -1.84 -0.99
CA THR A 13 6.75 -2.26 0.41
C THR A 13 8.17 -2.29 0.97
N TYR A 14 9.12 -1.56 0.35
CA TYR A 14 10.51 -1.52 0.79
C TYR A 14 10.62 -1.16 2.27
N ASN A 15 11.54 -1.84 2.97
CA ASN A 15 11.69 -1.82 4.43
C ASN A 15 10.44 -2.28 5.19
N THR A 16 9.69 -3.23 4.62
CA THR A 16 8.49 -3.83 5.23
C THR A 16 7.43 -2.78 5.57
N ARG A 17 7.38 -1.70 4.78
CA ARG A 17 6.45 -0.60 4.98
C ARG A 17 5.15 -0.87 4.22
N PRO A 18 3.98 -0.90 4.88
CA PRO A 18 2.73 -1.10 4.16
C PRO A 18 2.44 0.04 3.20
N MET A 19 1.83 -0.29 2.06
CA MET A 19 1.35 0.69 1.08
C MET A 19 0.40 1.69 1.73
N ALA A 20 0.55 2.97 1.38
CA ALA A 20 -0.28 4.06 1.89
C ALA A 20 -1.74 3.96 1.41
N ALA A 21 -2.64 4.62 2.15
CA ALA A 21 -4.00 4.87 1.67
C ALA A 21 -3.99 6.00 0.63
N GLU A 22 -4.97 5.99 -0.28
CA GLU A 22 -5.24 7.09 -1.21
C GLU A 22 -6.65 7.64 -0.94
N VAL A 23 -6.76 8.97 -0.91
CA VAL A 23 -8.01 9.68 -0.59
C VAL A 23 -8.39 10.57 -1.77
N LEU A 24 -9.64 10.46 -2.21
CA LEU A 24 -10.23 11.37 -3.18
C LEU A 24 -11.09 12.41 -2.46
N VAL A 25 -10.83 13.69 -2.75
CA VAL A 25 -11.57 14.83 -2.18
C VAL A 25 -12.42 15.47 -3.28
N LYS A 26 -13.70 15.74 -2.98
CA LYS A 26 -14.64 16.44 -3.87
C LYS A 26 -15.40 17.52 -3.08
N GLY A 27 -14.95 18.77 -3.19
CA GLY A 27 -15.48 19.87 -2.37
C GLY A 27 -15.25 19.60 -0.88
N LYS A 28 -16.34 19.54 -0.08
CA LYS A 28 -16.28 19.22 1.36
C LYS A 28 -16.36 17.73 1.70
N ARG A 29 -16.32 16.85 0.70
CA ARG A 29 -16.40 15.39 0.88
C ARG A 29 -15.04 14.75 0.65
N ALA A 30 -14.73 13.71 1.41
CA ALA A 30 -13.55 12.88 1.23
C ALA A 30 -13.92 11.40 1.32
N ALA A 31 -13.28 10.56 0.52
CA ALA A 31 -13.43 9.11 0.57
C ALA A 31 -12.06 8.43 0.40
N ALA A 32 -11.79 7.40 1.19
CA ALA A 32 -10.66 6.52 0.96
C ALA A 32 -10.96 5.67 -0.28
N VAL A 33 -10.28 5.96 -1.38
CA VAL A 33 -10.41 5.22 -2.65
C VAL A 33 -9.44 4.05 -2.73
N ARG A 34 -8.39 4.07 -1.90
CA ARG A 34 -7.53 2.93 -1.61
C ARG A 34 -7.27 2.85 -0.11
N LYS A 35 -7.55 1.69 0.49
CA LYS A 35 -7.26 1.44 1.91
C LYS A 35 -5.75 1.30 2.11
N ARG A 36 -5.26 1.69 3.30
CA ARG A 36 -3.91 1.36 3.75
C ARG A 36 -3.78 -0.17 3.81
N GLN A 37 -2.69 -0.71 3.29
CA GLN A 37 -2.39 -2.14 3.40
C GLN A 37 -2.16 -2.52 4.88
N ALA A 38 -2.69 -3.66 5.33
CA ALA A 38 -2.37 -4.14 6.67
C ALA A 38 -0.94 -4.68 6.71
N ILE A 39 -0.27 -4.61 7.86
CA ILE A 39 1.14 -5.06 7.96
C ILE A 39 1.31 -6.53 7.58
N ALA A 40 0.36 -7.40 7.98
CA ALA A 40 0.39 -8.82 7.64
C ALA A 40 0.24 -9.09 6.13
N ASP A 41 -0.41 -8.17 5.39
CA ASP A 41 -0.59 -8.30 3.94
C ASP A 41 0.70 -8.04 3.17
N VAL A 42 1.75 -7.53 3.81
CA VAL A 42 3.05 -7.29 3.15
C VAL A 42 3.68 -8.61 2.68
N TRP A 43 3.50 -9.69 3.46
CA TRP A 43 4.05 -11.01 3.19
C TRP A 43 2.96 -12.09 3.11
N ALA A 44 1.69 -11.72 2.95
CA ALA A 44 0.58 -12.68 2.93
C ALA A 44 0.66 -13.70 1.78
N GLY A 45 1.39 -13.39 0.70
CA GLY A 45 1.66 -14.31 -0.40
C GLY A 45 2.93 -15.15 -0.24
N GLU A 46 3.67 -14.98 0.85
CA GLU A 46 4.91 -15.71 1.11
C GLU A 46 4.62 -17.03 1.81
N THR A 47 5.49 -18.03 1.62
CA THR A 47 5.39 -19.32 2.30
C THR A 47 6.81 -19.82 2.58
N ILE A 48 7.02 -20.31 3.80
CA ILE A 48 8.31 -20.87 4.22
C ILE A 48 8.59 -22.15 3.44
N ALA A 49 9.82 -22.31 2.96
CA ALA A 49 10.18 -23.52 2.22
C ALA A 49 10.15 -24.77 3.12
N PRO A 50 9.76 -25.95 2.60
CA PRO A 50 9.56 -27.16 3.41
C PRO A 50 10.78 -27.62 4.22
N TRP A 51 11.99 -27.25 3.78
CA TRP A 51 13.26 -27.63 4.39
C TRP A 51 13.82 -26.59 5.37
N GLN A 52 13.11 -25.49 5.64
CA GLN A 52 13.52 -24.45 6.60
C GLN A 52 12.91 -24.65 8.01
N LYS A 53 12.58 -25.89 8.38
CA LYS A 53 12.15 -26.24 9.73
C LYS A 53 13.32 -26.72 10.59
#